data_AF-G8LXC8-F1
#
_entry.id   AF-G8LXC8-F1
#
_cell.length_a   1.000
_cell.length_b   1.000
_cell.length_c   1.000
_cell.angle_alpha   90.00
_cell.angle_beta   90.00
_cell.angle_gamma   90.00
#
_symmetry.space_group_name_H-M   'P 1'
#
loop_
_entity.id
_entity.type
_entity.pdbx_description
1 polymer ?
#
loop_
_entity_poly.entity_id
_entity_poly.type
_entity_poly.pdbx_seq_one_letter_code
_entity_poly.pdbx_strand_id
1 'polypeptide(L)' 'MLICVPKSDFRKVSDREVLALFVDDTFIGYASVLTVLDSIIILDVSKKLAKLYEELIKNNKLINFHIC' A
#
# COMPACT_ATOMS: atom_id res chain seq x y z
N MET A 1 -9.66 6.56 0.56
CA MET A 1 -8.64 7.63 0.70
C MET A 1 -7.45 7.18 -0.12
N LEU A 2 -6.76 8.09 -0.81
CA LEU A 2 -5.68 7.69 -1.70
C LEU A 2 -4.33 7.77 -1.00
N ILE A 3 -3.51 6.73 -1.17
CA ILE A 3 -2.08 6.75 -0.81
C ILE A 3 -1.25 6.38 -2.05
N CYS A 4 -0.04 6.91 -2.12
CA CYS A 4 0.93 6.60 -3.17
C CYS A 4 2.07 5.79 -2.57
N VAL A 5 2.42 4.69 -3.24
CA VAL A 5 3.52 3.79 -2.85
C VAL A 5 4.48 3.60 -4.02
N PRO A 6 5.80 3.46 -3.80
CA PRO A 6 6.75 3.17 -4.86
C PRO A 6 6.46 1.81 -5.53
N LYS A 7 6.52 1.76 -6.87
CA LYS A 7 6.34 0.52 -7.65
C LYS A 7 7.45 -0.51 -7.43
N SER A 8 8.63 -0.07 -6.96
CA SER A 8 9.77 -0.95 -6.66
C SER A 8 9.39 -2.13 -5.78
N ASP A 9 8.39 -1.93 -4.93
CA ASP A 9 7.94 -2.87 -3.92
C ASP A 9 6.94 -3.90 -4.49
N PHE A 10 6.54 -3.73 -5.77
CA PHE A 10 5.30 -4.26 -6.32
C PHE A 10 5.37 -4.57 -7.82
N ARG A 11 6.36 -5.36 -8.24
CA ARG A 11 6.66 -5.58 -9.68
C ARG A 11 5.56 -6.29 -10.49
N LYS A 12 4.51 -6.86 -9.86
CA LYS A 12 3.49 -7.69 -10.52
C LYS A 12 2.05 -7.22 -10.28
N VAL A 13 1.85 -5.94 -9.97
CA VAL A 13 0.53 -5.41 -9.61
C VAL A 13 -0.15 -4.84 -10.83
N SER A 14 -1.45 -5.12 -10.94
CA SER A 14 -2.31 -4.62 -12.01
C SER A 14 -3.37 -3.66 -11.48
N ASP A 15 -3.86 -2.78 -12.34
CA ASP A 15 -5.00 -1.93 -12.04
C ASP A 15 -6.21 -2.76 -11.57
N ARG A 16 -6.92 -2.24 -10.56
CA ARG A 16 -8.13 -2.82 -9.95
C ARG A 16 -7.90 -4.09 -9.12
N GLU A 17 -6.66 -4.53 -8.93
CA GLU A 17 -6.35 -5.60 -7.97
C GLU A 17 -6.64 -5.15 -6.53
N VAL A 18 -6.91 -6.13 -5.67
CA VAL A 18 -7.04 -5.91 -4.22
C VAL A 18 -5.84 -6.53 -3.53
N LEU A 19 -5.15 -5.72 -2.74
CA LEU A 19 -3.95 -6.09 -2.02
C LEU A 19 -4.26 -6.26 -0.54
N ALA A 20 -3.71 -7.30 0.07
CA ALA A 20 -3.64 -7.40 1.52
C ALA A 20 -2.41 -6.62 2.01
N LEU A 21 -2.59 -5.80 3.04
CA LEU A 21 -1.51 -4.98 3.61
C LEU A 21 -1.09 -5.56 4.96
N PHE A 22 0.21 -5.59 5.17
CA PHE A 22 0.83 -6.09 6.40
C PHE A 22 1.90 -5.11 6.91
N VAL A 23 2.15 -5.15 8.21
CA VAL A 23 3.25 -4.46 8.88
C VAL A 23 3.85 -5.43 9.89
N ASP A 24 5.15 -5.70 9.81
CA ASP A 24 5.83 -6.64 10.71
C ASP A 24 5.06 -8.00 10.80
N ASP A 25 4.73 -8.58 9.64
CA ASP A 25 3.91 -9.80 9.45
C ASP A 25 2.48 -9.75 10.00
N THR A 26 2.04 -8.60 10.51
CA THR A 26 0.69 -8.40 11.04
C THR A 26 -0.23 -7.82 9.97
N PHE A 27 -1.35 -8.50 9.70
CA PHE A 27 -2.37 -8.00 8.78
C PHE A 27 -3.00 -6.70 9.31
N ILE A 28 -3.02 -5.65 8.48
CA ILE A 28 -3.57 -4.34 8.85
C ILE A 28 -4.83 -3.95 8.05
N GLY A 29 -5.07 -4.58 6.90
CA GLY A 29 -6.26 -4.34 6.08
C GLY A 29 -6.04 -4.59 4.59
N TYR A 30 -6.99 -4.12 3.78
CA TYR A 30 -6.93 -4.22 2.32
C TYR A 30 -6.75 -2.85 1.66
N ALA A 31 -6.18 -2.86 0.46
CA ALA A 31 -6.13 -1.73 -0.46
C ALA A 31 -6.59 -2.15 -1.85
N SER A 32 -7.28 -1.26 -2.55
CA SER A 32 -7.57 -1.46 -3.97
C SER A 32 -6.59 -0.67 -4.81
N VAL A 33 -6.00 -1.29 -5.81
CA VAL A 33 -5.13 -0.64 -6.78
C VAL A 33 -6.01 0.20 -7.69
N LEU A 34 -5.91 1.53 -7.56
CA LEU A 34 -6.63 2.44 -8.45
C LEU A 34 -5.95 2.49 -9.81
N THR A 35 -4.63 2.69 -9.82
CA THR A 35 -3.81 2.69 -11.04
C THR A 35 -2.34 2.47 -10.73
N VAL A 36 -1.64 1.84 -11.67
CA VAL A 36 -0.19 1.64 -11.67
C VAL A 36 0.45 2.57 -12.70
N LEU A 37 1.32 3.46 -12.23
CA LEU A 37 2.12 4.36 -13.07
C LEU A 37 3.54 3.79 -13.25
N ASP A 38 4.43 4.54 -13.90
CA ASP A 38 5.79 4.06 -14.20
C ASP A 38 6.61 3.76 -12.93
N SER A 39 6.52 4.61 -11.91
CA SER A 39 7.34 4.52 -10.69
C SER A 39 6.53 4.42 -9.39
N ILE A 40 5.22 4.62 -9.44
CA ILE A 40 4.33 4.63 -8.27
C ILE A 40 3.06 3.84 -8.54
N ILE A 41 2.42 3.40 -7.46
CA ILE A 41 1.10 2.79 -7.47
C ILE A 41 0.19 3.67 -6.60
N ILE A 42 -1.00 3.96 -7.12
CA ILE A 42 -2.03 4.67 -6.37
C ILE A 42 -2.99 3.63 -5.79
N LEU A 43 -3.11 3.65 -4.47
CA LEU A 43 -3.97 2.74 -3.72
C LEU A 43 -5.14 3.50 -3.10
N ASP A 44 -6.35 2.96 -3.23
CA ASP A 44 -7.49 3.37 -2.44
C ASP A 44 -7.57 2.51 -1.17
N VAL A 45 -7.53 3.19 -0.02
CA VAL A 45 -7.49 2.59 1.31
C VAL A 45 -8.51 3.21 2.25
N SER A 46 -8.83 2.50 3.33
CA SER A 46 -9.67 3.05 4.40
C SER A 46 -8.99 4.24 5.10
N LYS A 47 -9.79 5.13 5.71
CA LYS A 47 -9.28 6.26 6.51
C LYS A 47 -8.35 5.82 7.65
N LYS A 48 -8.61 4.64 8.24
CA LYS A 48 -7.78 4.04 9.29
C LYS A 48 -6.39 3.70 8.75
N LEU A 49 -6.32 3.07 7.58
CA LEU A 49 -5.07 2.69 6.92
C LEU A 49 -4.27 3.91 6.46
N ALA A 50 -4.93 4.94 5.92
CA ALA A 50 -4.25 6.17 5.53
C ALA A 50 -3.52 6.83 6.71
N LYS A 51 -4.17 6.92 7.88
CA LYS A 51 -3.54 7.45 9.10
C LYS A 51 -2.37 6.59 9.58
N LEU A 52 -2.54 5.27 9.57
CA LEU A 52 -1.47 4.33 9.94
C LEU A 52 -0.26 4.49 9.01
N TYR A 53 -0.49 4.61 7.70
CA TYR A 53 0.55 4.84 6.71
C TYR A 53 1.32 6.14 6.96
N GLU A 54 0.63 7.24 7.27
CA GLU A 54 1.27 8.51 7.65
C GLU A 54 2.15 8.39 8.91
N GLU A 55 1.68 7.65 9.93
CA GLU A 55 2.44 7.40 11.16
C GLU A 55 3.68 6.55 10.89
N LEU A 56 3.58 5.54 10.03
CA LEU A 56 4.69 4.67 9.66
C LEU A 56 5.78 5.40 8.87
N ILE A 57 5.39 6.26 7.93
CA ILE A 57 6.32 7.13 7.19
C ILE A 57 7.05 8.08 8.16
N LYS A 58 6.33 8.73 9.08
CA LYS A 58 6.94 9.63 10.08
C LYS A 58 7.98 8.93 10.95
N ASN A 59 7.78 7.64 11.21
CA ASN A 59 8.69 6.81 12.00
C ASN A 59 9.76 6.09 11.16
N ASN A 60 9.88 6.42 9.88
CA ASN A 60 10.87 5.86 8.95
C ASN A 60 10.84 4.32 8.85
N LYS A 61 9.67 3.72 9.05
CA LYS A 61 9.47 2.27 8.93
C LYS A 61 9.21 1.87 7.48
N LEU A 62 9.90 0.84 7.02
CA LEU A 62 9.63 0.17 5.74
C LEU A 62 8.30 -0.59 5.84
N ILE A 63 7.39 -0.33 4.91
CA ILE A 63 6.11 -1.04 4.83
C ILE A 63 6.24 -2.12 3.78
N ASN A 64 6.27 -3.37 4.22
CA ASN A 64 6.26 -4.52 3.33
C ASN A 64 4.82 -4.91 3.05
N PHE A 65 4.37 -4.58 1.85
CA PHE A 65 3.05 -4.97 1.39
C PHE A 65 3.15 -6.33 0.71
N HIS A 66 2.46 -7.33 1.27
CA HIS A 66 2.45 -8.68 0.71
C HIS A 66 1.29 -8.85 -0.27
N ILE A 67 1.62 -9.18 -1.50
CA ILE A 67 0.64 -9.51 -2.53
C ILE A 67 0.61 -11.03 -2.65
N CYS A 68 -0.53 -11.62 -2.26
CA CYS A 68 -0.87 -13.00 -2.59
C CYS A 68 -1.49 -13.06 -3.98
#